data_AF-A0A2G1VSM2-F1
#
_entry.id   AF-A0A2G1VSM2-F1
#
_cell.length_a   1.000
_cell.length_b   1.000
_cell.length_c   1.000
_cell.angle_alpha   90.00
_cell.angle_beta   90.00
_cell.angle_gamma   90.00
#
_symmetry.space_group_name_H-M   'P 1'
#
loop_
_entity.id
_entity.type
_entity.pdbx_description
1 polymer ?
#
loop_
_entity_poly.entity_id
_entity_poly.type
_entity_poly.pdbx_seq_one_letter_code
_entity_poly.pdbx_strand_id
1 'polypeptide(L)'
;MRNPIVLFITLIFFLSCAENRPNKENKVVEKSIQTFFSFRMEGQSLVEFDLDTIKTTKELIRILNEIDCLKEKPVLKIETDYKINRIQPFQICEFILDYKLKNIIYVNTDSITVNYDLVLPIDSLEITLKNHLLNPNNNENYPSQLEKKMISIHIDSTKNISDTKNLFLNIIDKVNRLDSIPDFIFMIEDNGILPEYTEE
;
A
#
# COMPACT_ATOMS: atom_id res chain seq x y z
N MET A 1 -4.58 78.38 -49.36
CA MET A 1 -4.60 76.90 -49.34
C MET A 1 -4.18 76.43 -47.95
N ARG A 2 -5.05 75.65 -47.30
CA ARG A 2 -4.85 74.72 -46.15
C ARG A 2 -3.91 75.11 -44.99
N ASN A 3 -4.55 75.42 -43.85
CA ASN A 3 -4.20 74.87 -42.53
C ASN A 3 -4.55 73.34 -42.49
N PRO A 4 -4.04 72.50 -41.56
CA PRO A 4 -3.79 72.86 -40.17
C PRO A 4 -2.56 72.25 -39.42
N ILE A 5 -2.24 72.99 -38.36
CA ILE A 5 -1.75 72.59 -37.02
C ILE A 5 -2.07 71.13 -36.64
N VAL A 6 -1.10 70.39 -36.09
CA VAL A 6 -1.34 69.47 -34.96
C VAL A 6 -0.13 69.48 -34.01
N LEU A 7 -0.32 70.17 -32.88
CA LEU A 7 0.41 70.01 -31.63
C LEU A 7 0.21 68.56 -31.12
N PHE A 8 1.28 67.83 -30.81
CA PHE A 8 1.18 66.58 -30.07
C PHE A 8 1.57 66.83 -28.61
N ILE A 9 0.57 67.20 -27.81
CA ILE A 9 0.58 67.01 -26.36
C ILE A 9 -0.56 66.06 -26.05
N THR A 10 -0.23 64.82 -25.68
CA THR A 10 -0.93 64.07 -24.61
C THR A 10 -0.09 62.83 -24.27
N LEU A 11 0.52 62.79 -23.08
CA LEU A 11 -0.05 62.40 -21.79
C LEU A 11 -0.09 60.86 -21.63
N ILE A 12 0.83 60.36 -20.81
CA ILE A 12 0.65 59.28 -19.81
C ILE A 12 0.03 57.98 -20.35
N PHE A 13 0.89 57.02 -20.68
CA PHE A 13 0.60 55.60 -20.48
C PHE A 13 1.56 55.03 -19.41
N PHE A 14 1.52 55.60 -18.20
CA PHE A 14 1.82 54.83 -16.99
C PHE A 14 0.54 54.12 -16.56
N LEU A 15 0.09 53.17 -17.38
CA LEU A 15 -0.88 52.17 -16.94
C LEU A 15 -0.07 50.95 -16.51
N SER A 16 0.31 51.01 -15.24
CA SER A 16 0.28 49.89 -14.30
C SER A 16 0.45 48.51 -14.94
N CYS A 17 1.67 47.99 -14.89
CA CYS A 17 1.86 46.56 -14.63
C CYS A 17 1.18 46.28 -13.28
N ALA A 18 -0.13 46.05 -13.31
CA ALA A 18 -0.75 45.20 -12.32
C ALA A 18 -0.05 43.86 -12.49
N GLU A 19 0.93 43.59 -11.62
CA GLU A 19 1.40 42.24 -11.37
C GLU A 19 0.15 41.42 -11.07
N ASN A 20 -0.34 40.70 -12.09
CA ASN A 20 -1.18 39.54 -11.89
C ASN A 20 -0.33 38.59 -11.07
N ARG A 21 -0.38 38.74 -9.74
CA ARG A 21 -0.04 37.65 -8.83
C ARG A 21 -0.89 36.50 -9.33
N PRO A 22 -0.30 35.40 -9.82
CA PRO A 22 -1.11 34.23 -10.11
C PRO A 22 -1.79 33.91 -8.79
N ASN A 23 -3.12 34.05 -8.77
CA ASN A 23 -3.93 33.42 -7.75
C ASN A 23 -3.45 31.97 -7.76
N LYS A 24 -2.81 31.57 -6.66
CA LYS A 24 -2.43 30.19 -6.41
C LYS A 24 -3.76 29.48 -6.17
N GLU A 25 -4.51 29.25 -7.24
CA GLU A 25 -5.58 28.27 -7.24
C GLU A 25 -4.89 26.99 -6.79
N ASN A 26 -5.18 26.57 -5.57
CA ASN A 26 -4.85 25.24 -5.11
C ASN A 26 -5.60 24.29 -6.05
N LYS A 27 -4.98 23.94 -7.19
CA LYS A 27 -5.41 22.83 -8.00
C LYS A 27 -5.46 21.64 -7.05
N VAL A 28 -6.66 21.23 -6.68
CA VAL A 28 -6.89 19.97 -6.01
C VAL A 28 -6.41 18.92 -7.00
N VAL A 29 -5.22 18.37 -6.75
CA VAL A 29 -4.67 17.28 -7.57
C VAL A 29 -5.57 16.08 -7.32
N GLU A 30 -6.31 15.66 -8.34
CA GLU A 30 -7.12 14.46 -8.27
C GLU A 30 -6.21 13.25 -8.02
N LYS A 31 -6.42 12.57 -6.89
CA LYS A 31 -5.59 11.43 -6.49
C LYS A 31 -6.04 10.18 -7.23
N SER A 32 -5.10 9.50 -7.88
CA SER A 32 -5.38 8.19 -8.47
C SER A 32 -5.75 7.16 -7.38
N ILE A 33 -6.70 6.28 -7.66
CA ILE A 33 -7.09 5.18 -6.77
C ILE A 33 -6.46 3.87 -7.26
N GLN A 34 -5.82 3.15 -6.35
CA GLN A 34 -5.27 1.82 -6.61
C GLN A 34 -5.77 0.82 -5.58
N THR A 35 -6.06 -0.40 -6.03
CA THR A 35 -6.69 -1.44 -5.20
C THR A 35 -5.87 -2.72 -5.19
N PHE A 36 -5.63 -3.27 -4.00
CA PHE A 36 -4.99 -4.56 -3.73
C PHE A 36 -5.94 -5.45 -2.95
N PHE A 37 -6.73 -6.26 -3.66
CA PHE A 37 -7.76 -7.11 -3.06
C PHE A 37 -7.35 -8.57 -3.04
N SER A 38 -7.23 -9.14 -1.84
CA SER A 38 -6.83 -10.55 -1.65
C SER A 38 -7.87 -11.52 -2.20
N PHE A 39 -9.16 -11.18 -2.15
CA PHE A 39 -10.25 -12.00 -2.69
C PHE A 39 -11.38 -11.13 -3.25
N ARG A 40 -11.76 -11.39 -4.50
CA ARG A 40 -13.02 -10.86 -5.05
C ARG A 40 -14.16 -11.76 -4.58
N MET A 41 -14.77 -11.42 -3.45
CA MET A 41 -15.95 -12.15 -2.97
C MET A 41 -17.23 -11.36 -3.25
N GLU A 42 -18.09 -11.92 -4.08
CA GLU A 42 -19.42 -11.37 -4.33
C GLU A 42 -20.28 -11.47 -3.07
N GLY A 43 -21.01 -10.40 -2.74
CA GLY A 43 -22.05 -10.40 -1.71
C GLY A 43 -21.60 -10.10 -0.26
N GLN A 44 -20.33 -9.77 -0.01
CA GLN A 44 -19.86 -9.36 1.33
C GLN A 44 -19.77 -7.83 1.47
N SER A 45 -20.12 -7.32 2.66
CA SER A 45 -19.98 -5.91 3.01
C SER A 45 -18.50 -5.54 3.15
N LEU A 46 -18.08 -4.47 2.47
CA LEU A 46 -16.76 -3.89 2.63
C LEU A 46 -16.81 -2.79 3.68
N VAL A 47 -15.97 -2.89 4.70
CA VAL A 47 -15.80 -1.88 5.74
C VAL A 47 -14.48 -1.16 5.50
N GLU A 48 -14.56 0.03 4.90
CA GLU A 48 -13.40 0.88 4.64
C GLU A 48 -13.08 1.76 5.85
N PHE A 49 -11.81 1.81 6.23
CA PHE A 49 -11.31 2.74 7.24
C PHE A 49 -9.94 3.30 6.88
N ASP A 50 -9.67 4.52 7.33
CA ASP A 50 -8.42 5.22 7.04
C ASP A 50 -7.36 4.80 8.07
N LEU A 51 -6.22 4.33 7.58
CA LEU A 51 -5.11 3.90 8.42
C LEU A 51 -4.60 5.03 9.32
N ASP A 52 -4.72 6.29 8.89
CA ASP A 52 -4.28 7.46 9.64
C ASP A 52 -5.16 7.74 10.88
N THR A 53 -6.30 7.08 11.01
CA THR A 53 -7.17 7.18 12.21
C THR A 53 -6.78 6.22 13.33
N ILE A 54 -5.87 5.29 13.07
CA ILE A 54 -5.44 4.25 14.02
C ILE A 54 -4.16 4.68 14.71
N LYS A 55 -3.99 4.38 16.00
CA LYS A 55 -2.78 4.80 16.74
C LYS A 55 -1.65 3.78 16.67
N THR A 56 -1.99 2.51 16.82
CA THR A 56 -1.01 1.43 17.00
C THR A 56 -1.31 0.23 16.10
N THR A 57 -0.28 -0.56 15.79
CA THR A 57 -0.46 -1.83 15.06
C THR A 57 -1.41 -2.78 15.80
N LYS A 58 -1.34 -2.83 17.14
CA LYS A 58 -2.28 -3.62 17.95
C LYS A 58 -3.74 -3.23 17.72
N GLU A 59 -4.01 -1.94 17.66
CA GLU A 59 -5.36 -1.44 17.39
C GLU A 59 -5.82 -1.80 15.97
N LEU A 60 -4.93 -1.72 14.98
CA LEU A 60 -5.21 -2.19 13.62
C LEU A 60 -5.61 -3.66 13.60
N ILE A 61 -4.81 -4.55 14.20
CA ILE A 61 -5.08 -5.98 14.23
C ILE A 61 -6.42 -6.28 14.93
N ARG A 62 -6.72 -5.57 16.04
CA ARG A 62 -8.01 -5.70 16.72
C ARG A 62 -9.20 -5.33 15.82
N ILE A 63 -9.14 -4.18 15.15
CA ILE A 63 -10.21 -3.71 14.24
C ILE A 63 -10.41 -4.72 13.10
N LEU A 64 -9.30 -5.19 12.53
CA LEU A 64 -9.29 -6.18 11.45
C LEU A 64 -9.97 -7.49 11.86
N ASN A 65 -9.65 -8.01 13.05
CA ASN A 65 -10.26 -9.21 13.60
C ASN A 65 -11.75 -8.98 13.88
N GLU A 66 -12.13 -7.85 14.49
CA GLU A 66 -13.54 -7.52 14.75
C GLU A 66 -14.40 -7.51 13.48
N ILE A 67 -13.89 -6.91 12.40
CA ILE A 67 -14.59 -6.87 11.10
C ILE A 67 -14.73 -8.28 10.52
N ASP A 68 -13.66 -9.09 10.53
CA ASP A 68 -13.72 -10.45 9.97
C ASP A 68 -14.62 -11.37 10.78
N CYS A 69 -14.61 -11.27 12.12
CA CYS A 69 -15.52 -12.03 13.00
C CYS A 69 -17.00 -11.68 12.76
N LEU A 70 -17.30 -10.46 12.29
CA LEU A 70 -18.65 -10.05 11.87
C LEU A 70 -19.02 -10.53 10.45
N LYS A 71 -18.15 -11.32 9.80
CA LYS A 71 -18.28 -11.78 8.41
C LYS A 71 -18.29 -10.65 7.39
N GLU A 72 -17.75 -9.49 7.76
CA GLU A 72 -17.51 -8.37 6.88
C GLU A 72 -16.06 -8.43 6.37
N LYS A 73 -15.70 -7.55 5.42
CA LYS A 73 -14.35 -7.51 4.87
C LYS A 73 -13.68 -6.14 5.04
N PRO A 74 -12.53 -6.08 5.71
CA PRO A 74 -11.84 -4.82 5.94
C PRO A 74 -11.21 -4.32 4.65
N VAL A 75 -11.28 -3.01 4.44
CA VAL A 75 -10.51 -2.29 3.41
C VAL A 75 -9.72 -1.18 4.09
N LEU A 76 -8.41 -1.32 4.09
CA LEU A 76 -7.49 -0.29 4.55
C LEU A 76 -7.33 0.77 3.47
N LYS A 77 -7.67 2.00 3.80
CA LYS A 77 -7.36 3.16 2.98
C LYS A 77 -6.06 3.79 3.47
N ILE A 78 -5.09 3.93 2.58
CA ILE A 78 -3.84 4.66 2.82
C ILE A 78 -3.76 5.81 1.81
N GLU A 79 -3.86 7.03 2.32
CA GLU A 79 -3.76 8.24 1.51
C GLU A 79 -2.34 8.82 1.54
N THR A 80 -1.84 9.15 0.35
CA THR A 80 -0.60 9.92 0.11
C THR A 80 -0.96 11.22 -0.61
N ASP A 81 0.02 12.09 -0.86
CA ASP A 81 -0.21 13.36 -1.55
C ASP A 81 -0.78 13.18 -2.97
N TYR A 82 -0.50 12.06 -3.63
CA TYR A 82 -0.80 11.84 -5.05
C TYR A 82 -1.66 10.59 -5.33
N LYS A 83 -1.82 9.70 -4.35
CA LYS A 83 -2.49 8.40 -4.54
C LYS A 83 -3.26 7.96 -3.29
N ILE A 84 -4.40 7.31 -3.53
CA ILE A 84 -5.16 6.57 -2.52
C ILE A 84 -4.96 5.07 -2.80
N ASN A 85 -4.41 4.34 -1.84
CA ASN A 85 -4.27 2.88 -1.91
C ASN A 85 -5.37 2.24 -1.05
N ARG A 86 -6.12 1.31 -1.63
CA ARG A 86 -7.12 0.47 -0.96
C ARG A 86 -6.59 -0.94 -0.87
N ILE A 87 -6.35 -1.44 0.33
CA ILE A 87 -5.81 -2.77 0.58
C ILE A 87 -6.87 -3.57 1.31
N GLN A 88 -7.24 -4.73 0.80
CA GLN A 88 -8.08 -5.67 1.52
C GLN A 88 -7.17 -6.75 2.12
N PRO A 89 -6.76 -6.60 3.39
CA PRO A 89 -6.03 -7.64 4.06
C PRO A 89 -6.93 -8.85 4.24
N PHE A 90 -6.34 -10.01 4.11
CA PHE A 90 -6.92 -11.26 4.53
C PHE A 90 -6.68 -11.42 6.03
N GLN A 91 -7.76 -11.67 6.73
CA GLN A 91 -7.83 -11.87 8.17
C GLN A 91 -8.72 -13.07 8.43
N ILE A 92 -8.43 -13.77 9.50
CA ILE A 92 -9.12 -15.02 9.83
C ILE A 92 -9.41 -15.01 11.33
N CYS A 93 -10.69 -14.86 11.67
CA CYS A 93 -11.15 -15.00 13.05
C CYS A 93 -11.06 -16.46 13.55
N GLU A 94 -11.31 -17.46 12.70
CA GLU A 94 -11.34 -18.88 13.07
C GLU A 94 -10.98 -19.79 11.88
N PHE A 95 -9.72 -20.23 11.67
CA PHE A 95 -9.32 -21.38 10.82
C PHE A 95 -7.79 -21.59 10.84
N ILE A 96 -7.34 -22.78 10.45
CA ILE A 96 -5.94 -23.10 10.13
C ILE A 96 -5.70 -22.81 8.65
N LEU A 97 -4.61 -22.10 8.34
CA LEU A 97 -4.18 -21.86 6.97
C LEU A 97 -3.37 -23.04 6.44
N ASP A 98 -3.93 -23.76 5.46
CA ASP A 98 -3.20 -24.80 4.72
C ASP A 98 -2.36 -24.17 3.60
N TYR A 99 -1.15 -23.73 3.96
CA TYR A 99 -0.15 -23.20 3.04
C TYR A 99 1.17 -23.93 3.26
N LYS A 100 1.87 -24.26 2.16
CA LYS A 100 3.28 -24.64 2.24
C LYS A 100 4.08 -23.44 2.70
N LEU A 101 5.11 -23.64 3.52
CA LEU A 101 5.96 -22.55 4.04
C LEU A 101 6.53 -21.67 2.93
N LYS A 102 6.99 -22.28 1.82
CA LYS A 102 7.47 -21.56 0.63
C LYS A 102 6.41 -20.68 -0.05
N ASN A 103 5.12 -20.86 0.23
CA ASN A 103 4.03 -20.03 -0.32
C ASN A 103 3.85 -18.72 0.45
N ILE A 104 4.54 -18.56 1.59
CA ILE A 104 4.46 -17.39 2.45
C ILE A 104 5.84 -16.72 2.49
N ILE A 105 5.87 -15.40 2.29
CA ILE A 105 6.97 -14.57 2.77
C ILE A 105 6.50 -13.81 3.99
N TYR A 106 7.37 -13.72 5.00
CA TYR A 106 7.13 -12.92 6.18
C TYR A 106 7.94 -11.65 6.06
N VAL A 107 7.27 -10.51 6.02
CA VAL A 107 7.91 -9.20 5.92
C VAL A 107 7.79 -8.51 7.26
N ASN A 108 8.93 -8.31 7.90
CA ASN A 108 9.06 -7.52 9.13
C ASN A 108 9.53 -6.10 8.78
N THR A 109 9.67 -5.25 9.80
CA THR A 109 10.14 -3.86 9.60
C THR A 109 11.59 -3.81 9.08
N ASP A 110 12.44 -4.74 9.49
CA ASP A 110 13.88 -4.76 9.25
C ASP A 110 14.38 -5.97 8.47
N SER A 111 13.54 -6.98 8.28
CA SER A 111 13.91 -8.28 7.72
C SER A 111 12.78 -8.91 6.93
N ILE A 112 13.15 -9.90 6.11
CA ILE A 112 12.22 -10.71 5.35
C ILE A 112 12.60 -12.17 5.58
N THR A 113 11.65 -13.01 5.94
CA THR A 113 11.85 -14.45 6.05
C THR A 113 11.18 -15.16 4.89
N VAL A 114 11.95 -15.98 4.18
CA VAL A 114 11.51 -16.83 3.07
C VAL A 114 11.66 -18.28 3.48
N ASN A 115 10.66 -19.11 3.16
CA ASN A 115 10.70 -20.54 3.43
C ASN A 115 11.07 -20.87 4.90
N TYR A 116 10.53 -20.08 5.84
CA TYR A 116 10.70 -20.20 7.30
C TYR A 116 12.12 -19.92 7.85
N ASP A 117 13.18 -20.25 7.12
CA ASP A 117 14.56 -20.21 7.64
C ASP A 117 15.43 -19.10 7.04
N LEU A 118 15.14 -18.69 5.79
CA LEU A 118 16.01 -17.76 5.08
C LEU A 118 15.66 -16.32 5.46
N VAL A 119 16.42 -15.76 6.40
CA VAL A 119 16.31 -14.35 6.81
C VAL A 119 17.17 -13.47 5.89
N LEU A 120 16.51 -12.52 5.23
CA LEU A 120 17.09 -11.55 4.32
C LEU A 120 16.92 -10.13 4.88
N PRO A 121 17.84 -9.19 4.59
CA PRO A 121 17.68 -7.80 4.97
C PRO A 121 16.53 -7.15 4.20
N ILE A 122 15.83 -6.18 4.82
CA ILE A 122 14.71 -5.47 4.18
C ILE A 122 15.09 -4.79 2.85
N ASP A 123 16.35 -4.42 2.65
CA ASP A 123 16.85 -3.88 1.38
C ASP A 123 16.70 -4.86 0.19
N SER A 124 16.56 -6.16 0.47
CA SER A 124 16.30 -7.19 -0.53
C SER A 124 14.82 -7.34 -0.90
N LEU A 125 13.91 -6.51 -0.36
CA LEU A 125 12.47 -6.67 -0.53
C LEU A 125 12.02 -6.78 -1.99
N GLU A 126 12.57 -5.94 -2.87
CA GLU A 126 12.19 -5.94 -4.28
C GLU A 126 12.50 -7.26 -4.98
N ILE A 127 13.72 -7.78 -4.80
CA ILE A 127 14.11 -9.05 -5.41
C ILE A 127 13.42 -10.24 -4.75
N THR A 128 13.18 -10.19 -3.44
CA THR A 128 12.43 -11.22 -2.72
C THR A 128 10.98 -11.28 -3.17
N LEU A 129 10.31 -10.13 -3.33
CA LEU A 129 8.95 -10.05 -3.87
C LEU A 129 8.89 -10.56 -5.31
N LYS A 130 9.87 -10.21 -6.16
CA LYS A 130 9.95 -10.72 -7.53
C LYS A 130 10.07 -12.25 -7.55
N ASN A 131 10.95 -12.81 -6.72
CA ASN A 131 11.13 -14.26 -6.64
C ASN A 131 9.90 -14.95 -6.06
N HIS A 132 9.27 -14.38 -5.04
CA HIS A 132 8.08 -14.95 -4.42
C HIS A 132 6.86 -14.91 -5.34
N LEU A 133 6.62 -13.77 -5.97
CA LEU A 133 5.42 -13.57 -6.76
C LEU A 133 5.56 -14.18 -8.16
N LEU A 134 6.74 -14.15 -8.77
CA LEU A 134 6.92 -14.58 -10.18
C LEU A 134 7.75 -15.85 -10.34
N ASN A 135 8.61 -16.17 -9.36
CA ASN A 135 9.59 -17.25 -9.38
C ASN A 135 10.25 -17.49 -10.75
N PRO A 136 10.88 -16.46 -11.35
CA PRO A 136 11.33 -16.52 -12.75
C PRO A 136 12.42 -17.57 -13.01
N ASN A 137 13.13 -17.99 -11.95
CA ASN A 137 14.24 -18.93 -12.02
C ASN A 137 13.86 -20.34 -11.52
N ASN A 138 12.57 -20.61 -11.24
CA ASN A 138 12.10 -21.88 -10.69
C ASN A 138 12.88 -22.32 -9.43
N ASN A 139 13.16 -21.39 -8.52
CA ASN A 139 13.82 -21.68 -7.27
C ASN A 139 12.83 -22.36 -6.31
N GLU A 140 13.24 -23.48 -5.73
CA GLU A 140 12.41 -24.34 -4.87
C GLU A 140 12.01 -23.68 -3.54
N ASN A 141 12.77 -22.66 -3.10
CA ASN A 141 12.44 -21.86 -1.91
C ASN A 141 11.23 -20.93 -2.11
N TYR A 142 10.72 -20.80 -3.33
CA TYR A 142 9.63 -19.91 -3.70
C TYR A 142 8.47 -20.71 -4.31
N PRO A 143 7.24 -20.18 -4.30
CA PRO A 143 6.09 -20.88 -4.86
C PRO A 143 6.24 -20.96 -6.38
N SER A 144 5.74 -22.03 -6.98
CA SER A 144 5.60 -22.11 -8.43
C SER A 144 4.54 -21.12 -8.93
N GLN A 145 4.48 -20.92 -10.24
CA GLN A 145 3.51 -19.99 -10.85
C GLN A 145 2.05 -20.34 -10.50
N LEU A 146 1.72 -21.62 -10.36
CA LEU A 146 0.37 -22.10 -10.04
C LEU A 146 0.08 -22.19 -8.54
N GLU A 147 1.10 -22.09 -7.68
CA GLU A 147 0.91 -22.13 -6.24
C GLU A 147 0.38 -20.79 -5.72
N LYS A 148 -0.43 -20.86 -4.65
CA LYS A 148 -0.90 -19.67 -3.94
C LYS A 148 0.29 -18.89 -3.38
N LYS A 149 0.16 -17.57 -3.34
CA LYS A 149 1.19 -16.65 -2.88
C LYS A 149 0.63 -15.79 -1.77
N MET A 150 1.33 -15.71 -0.66
CA MET A 150 0.95 -14.89 0.48
C MET A 150 2.13 -14.01 0.90
N ILE A 151 1.84 -12.74 1.15
CA ILE A 151 2.71 -11.82 1.85
C ILE A 151 2.11 -11.67 3.25
N SER A 152 2.76 -12.27 4.24
CA SER A 152 2.47 -12.02 5.64
C SER A 152 3.31 -10.83 6.11
N ILE A 153 2.67 -9.90 6.80
CA ILE A 153 3.32 -8.71 7.35
C ILE A 153 3.18 -8.74 8.84
N HIS A 154 4.32 -8.75 9.50
CA HIS A 154 4.41 -8.70 10.93
C HIS A 154 5.14 -7.42 11.34
N ILE A 155 4.48 -6.65 12.21
CA ILE A 155 5.06 -5.48 12.83
C ILE A 155 4.77 -5.63 14.31
N ASP A 156 5.79 -5.44 15.12
CA ASP A 156 5.67 -5.39 16.58
C ASP A 156 4.45 -4.55 16.98
N SER A 157 3.52 -5.17 17.70
CA SER A 157 2.22 -4.59 17.98
C SER A 157 2.28 -3.34 18.87
N THR A 158 3.43 -3.09 19.51
CA THR A 158 3.72 -1.87 20.29
C THR A 158 4.12 -0.68 19.43
N LYS A 159 4.41 -0.87 18.13
CA LYS A 159 4.83 0.18 17.22
C LYS A 159 3.69 1.13 16.84
N ASN A 160 4.09 2.34 16.44
CA ASN A 160 3.16 3.32 15.91
C ASN A 160 2.65 2.88 14.54
N ILE A 161 1.42 3.27 14.21
CA ILE A 161 0.82 2.98 12.90
C ILE A 161 1.65 3.52 11.72
N SER A 162 2.47 4.55 11.94
CA SER A 162 3.35 5.13 10.92
C SER A 162 4.33 4.11 10.37
N ASP A 163 4.85 3.23 11.22
CA ASP A 163 5.79 2.18 10.81
C ASP A 163 5.08 1.17 9.90
N THR A 164 3.83 0.82 10.25
CA THR A 164 2.94 -0.01 9.44
C THR A 164 2.62 0.61 8.09
N LYS A 165 2.25 1.90 8.10
CA LYS A 165 1.96 2.65 6.88
C LYS A 165 3.18 2.67 5.95
N ASN A 166 4.37 2.93 6.50
CA ASN A 166 5.60 2.96 5.71
C ASN A 166 5.93 1.59 5.10
N LEU A 167 5.80 0.51 5.88
CA LEU A 167 6.04 -0.84 5.37
C LEU A 167 5.04 -1.23 4.27
N PHE A 168 3.76 -0.94 4.45
CA PHE A 168 2.74 -1.18 3.43
C PHE A 168 3.02 -0.41 2.14
N LEU A 169 3.34 0.88 2.24
CA LEU A 169 3.66 1.70 1.06
C LEU A 169 4.93 1.20 0.36
N ASN A 170 5.94 0.74 1.10
CA ASN A 170 7.14 0.14 0.52
C ASN A 170 6.82 -1.14 -0.25
N ILE A 171 6.05 -2.06 0.36
CA ILE A 171 5.63 -3.31 -0.31
C ILE A 171 4.81 -3.00 -1.57
N ILE A 172 3.84 -2.09 -1.48
CA ILE A 172 3.01 -1.67 -2.62
C ILE A 172 3.86 -1.08 -3.74
N ASP A 173 4.79 -0.18 -3.43
CA ASP A 173 5.72 0.40 -4.40
C ASP A 173 6.51 -0.70 -5.13
N LYS A 174 7.04 -1.70 -4.39
CA LYS A 174 7.81 -2.79 -5.00
C LYS A 174 6.95 -3.73 -5.84
N VAL A 175 5.76 -4.10 -5.38
CA VAL A 175 4.82 -4.93 -6.17
C VAL A 175 4.44 -4.21 -7.46
N ASN A 176 4.23 -2.89 -7.42
CA ASN A 176 3.88 -2.10 -8.59
C ASN A 176 4.99 -1.98 -9.65
N ARG A 177 6.23 -2.28 -9.29
CA ARG A 177 7.37 -2.28 -10.23
C ARG A 177 7.54 -3.61 -10.95
N LEU A 178 6.78 -4.64 -10.59
CA LEU A 178 6.82 -5.93 -11.26
C LEU A 178 6.19 -5.84 -12.65
N ASP A 179 6.78 -6.56 -13.61
CA ASP A 179 6.29 -6.62 -15.00
C ASP A 179 4.88 -7.22 -15.11
N SER A 180 4.51 -8.04 -14.14
CA SER A 180 3.16 -8.58 -13.95
C SER A 180 2.87 -8.74 -12.46
N ILE A 181 1.62 -8.54 -12.08
CA ILE A 181 1.16 -8.70 -10.70
C ILE A 181 0.23 -9.92 -10.68
N PRO A 182 0.67 -11.08 -10.15
CA PRO A 182 -0.20 -12.25 -10.01
C PRO A 182 -1.21 -12.02 -8.89
N ASP A 183 -2.20 -12.91 -8.76
CA ASP A 183 -3.04 -12.94 -7.58
C ASP A 183 -2.19 -13.36 -6.35
N PHE A 184 -2.30 -12.59 -5.28
CA PHE A 184 -1.66 -12.88 -4.00
C PHE A 184 -2.53 -12.43 -2.84
N ILE A 185 -2.28 -13.03 -1.69
CA ILE A 185 -2.96 -12.72 -0.45
C ILE A 185 -2.06 -11.85 0.41
N PHE A 186 -2.66 -10.88 1.08
CA PHE A 186 -1.97 -9.96 1.95
C PHE A 186 -2.49 -10.12 3.38
N MET A 187 -1.67 -10.60 4.30
CA MET A 187 -2.08 -10.88 5.68
C MET A 187 -1.29 -10.00 6.66
N ILE A 188 -1.94 -9.64 7.77
CA ILE A 188 -1.31 -8.86 8.85
C ILE A 188 -1.39 -9.70 10.11
N GLU A 189 -0.26 -9.98 10.73
CA GLU A 189 -0.13 -10.92 11.85
C GLU A 189 0.43 -10.24 13.10
N ASP A 190 -0.04 -10.68 14.29
CA ASP A 190 0.47 -10.24 15.60
C ASP A 190 1.66 -11.10 16.08
N ASN A 191 1.68 -12.38 15.70
CA ASN A 191 2.61 -13.38 16.27
C ASN A 191 3.86 -13.65 15.41
N GLY A 192 4.04 -12.94 14.30
CA GLY A 192 5.13 -13.20 13.37
C GLY A 192 4.97 -14.54 12.64
N ILE A 193 6.09 -15.22 12.37
CA ILE A 193 6.11 -16.49 11.65
C ILE A 193 5.20 -17.49 12.37
N LEU A 194 4.22 -18.04 11.66
CA LEU A 194 3.33 -19.09 12.18
C LEU A 194 4.20 -20.18 12.84
N PRO A 195 4.04 -20.46 14.15
CA PRO A 195 4.84 -21.49 14.80
C PRO A 195 4.58 -22.83 14.11
N GLU A 196 5.64 -23.62 13.93
CA GLU A 196 5.49 -25.03 13.57
C GLU A 196 4.55 -25.68 14.58
N TYR A 197 3.55 -26.41 14.09
CA TYR A 197 2.82 -27.34 14.93
C TYR A 197 3.81 -28.38 15.45
N THR A 198 4.26 -28.24 16.70
CA THR A 198 4.75 -29.39 17.44
C THR A 198 3.54 -30.24 17.78
N GLU A 199 3.36 -31.35 17.09
CA GLU A 199 2.47 -32.43 17.55
C GLU A 199 2.96 -32.86 18.94
N GLU A 200 2.21 -32.53 20.00
CA GLU A 200 2.31 -33.18 21.31
C GLU A 200 1.54 -34.50 21.32
#